data_AF-A0A3A8EDQ9-F1
#
_entry.id   AF-A0A3A8EDQ9-F1
#
_cell.length_a   1.000
_cell.length_b   1.000
_cell.length_c   1.000
_cell.angle_alpha   90.00
_cell.angle_beta   90.00
_cell.angle_gamma   90.00
#
_symmetry.space_group_name_H-M   'P 1'
#
loop_
_entity.id
_entity.type
_entity.pdbx_description
1 polymer ?
#
loop_
_entity_poly.entity_id
_entity_poly.type
_entity_poly.pdbx_seq_one_letter_code
_entity_poly.pdbx_strand_id
1 'polypeptide(L)'
;MSNAEFTDIATLRQRARQHVEEGAVTEGYSADREEIIKLLNEALATELICVLRYKRHYFMAQGVKASVAAAEFQEHAAQEATHADNLAERIVQLGGEPNFNPKGLEDRSHAEYVEGTTLKEMVTEDLVAERIAIDSYREIIQYIGDKDPTTRRILEDILAQEEEHADDMADILSDL
;
A
#
# COMPACT_ATOMS: atom_id res chain seq x y z
N MET A 1 -2.46 -21.80 26.02
CA MET A 1 -3.53 -20.79 26.11
C MET A 1 -3.00 -19.69 27.01
N SER A 2 -2.70 -18.53 26.46
CA SER A 2 -2.27 -17.37 27.24
C SER A 2 -3.52 -16.71 27.82
N ASN A 3 -3.69 -16.77 29.14
CA ASN A 3 -4.64 -15.90 29.84
C ASN A 3 -4.05 -14.49 29.83
N ALA A 4 -4.35 -13.72 28.79
CA ALA A 4 -4.03 -12.29 28.81
C ALA A 4 -4.93 -11.64 29.87
N GLU A 5 -4.34 -11.22 30.99
CA GLU A 5 -5.06 -10.42 31.98
C GLU A 5 -5.26 -9.00 31.43
N PHE A 6 -6.52 -8.54 31.42
CA PHE A 6 -6.86 -7.20 30.97
C PHE A 6 -6.34 -6.16 31.97
N THR A 7 -5.80 -5.04 31.46
CA THR A 7 -5.50 -3.87 32.29
C THR A 7 -6.80 -3.33 32.90
N ASP A 8 -6.78 -3.00 34.19
CA ASP A 8 -7.96 -2.47 34.87
C ASP A 8 -8.35 -1.07 34.36
N ILE A 9 -9.64 -0.74 34.52
CA ILE A 9 -10.23 0.50 33.99
C ILE A 9 -9.59 1.76 34.60
N ALA A 10 -9.18 1.72 35.87
CA ALA A 10 -8.59 2.89 36.53
C ALA A 10 -7.20 3.18 35.92
N THR A 11 -6.40 2.14 35.74
CA THR A 11 -5.09 2.24 35.07
C THR A 11 -5.24 2.71 33.63
N LEU A 12 -6.18 2.17 32.84
CA LEU A 12 -6.44 2.64 31.47
C LEU A 12 -6.76 4.15 31.43
N ARG A 13 -7.63 4.62 32.33
CA ARG A 13 -7.99 6.04 32.42
C ARG A 13 -6.84 6.93 32.88
N GLN A 14 -5.97 6.43 33.77
CA GLN A 14 -4.78 7.15 34.21
C GLN A 14 -3.79 7.30 33.05
N ARG A 15 -3.49 6.20 32.35
CA ARG A 15 -2.60 6.17 31.19
C ARG A 15 -3.08 7.08 30.07
N ALA A 16 -4.38 7.03 29.75
CA ALA A 16 -4.97 7.89 28.72
C ALA A 16 -4.90 9.40 29.01
N ARG A 17 -4.61 9.80 30.26
CA ARG A 17 -4.38 11.22 30.62
C ARG A 17 -2.91 11.63 30.52
N GLN A 18 -2.00 10.67 30.37
CA GLN A 18 -0.59 10.90 30.12
C GLN A 18 -0.37 10.92 28.60
N HIS A 19 0.57 11.75 28.14
CA HIS A 19 0.98 11.79 26.73
C HIS A 19 -0.20 11.99 25.73
N VAL A 20 -1.17 12.82 26.09
CA VAL A 20 -2.39 13.07 25.28
C VAL A 20 -2.03 13.61 23.89
N GLU A 21 -0.92 14.32 23.79
CA GLU A 21 -0.34 14.81 22.55
C GLU A 21 0.06 13.72 21.55
N GLU A 22 0.24 12.46 21.99
CA GLU A 22 0.56 11.32 21.11
C GLU A 22 -0.68 10.74 20.40
N GLY A 23 -1.86 11.31 20.64
CA GLY A 23 -3.08 11.01 19.90
C GLY A 23 -3.55 9.58 20.06
N ALA A 24 -3.66 8.86 18.93
CA ALA A 24 -4.16 7.47 18.89
C ALA A 24 -3.11 6.44 19.35
N VAL A 25 -1.85 6.85 19.50
CA VAL A 25 -0.79 5.99 20.03
C VAL A 25 -0.89 5.99 21.55
N THR A 26 -1.09 4.81 22.13
CA THR A 26 -1.22 4.64 23.58
C THR A 26 -0.08 3.78 24.10
N GLU A 27 0.15 3.76 25.43
CA GLU A 27 1.16 2.90 26.07
C GLU A 27 0.98 1.40 25.73
N GLY A 28 -0.23 0.99 25.31
CA GLY A 28 -0.50 -0.39 24.88
C GLY A 28 -0.02 -0.72 23.46
N TYR A 29 0.45 0.26 22.68
CA TYR A 29 0.99 0.02 21.34
C TYR A 29 2.33 -0.73 21.46
N SER A 30 2.41 -1.92 20.86
CA SER A 30 3.51 -2.87 21.11
C SER A 30 4.40 -3.15 19.90
N ALA A 31 4.07 -2.60 18.73
CA ALA A 31 4.90 -2.70 17.54
C ALA A 31 6.08 -1.70 17.60
N ASP A 32 7.12 -1.98 16.83
CA ASP A 32 8.19 -1.01 16.59
C ASP A 32 7.66 0.08 15.66
N ARG A 33 7.20 1.18 16.26
CA ARG A 33 6.52 2.25 15.55
C ARG A 33 7.38 2.88 14.46
N GLU A 34 8.68 3.05 14.71
CA GLU A 34 9.61 3.66 13.74
C GLU A 34 9.76 2.75 12.52
N GLU A 35 9.91 1.44 12.73
CA GLU A 35 9.99 0.48 11.63
C GLU A 35 8.67 0.38 10.87
N ILE A 36 7.51 0.40 11.54
CA ILE A 36 6.20 0.42 10.87
C ILE A 36 6.05 1.67 10.00
N ILE A 37 6.39 2.86 10.51
CA ILE A 37 6.32 4.11 9.73
C ILE A 37 7.25 4.04 8.50
N LYS A 38 8.43 3.44 8.64
CA LYS A 38 9.37 3.25 7.53
C LYS A 38 8.77 2.34 6.46
N LEU A 39 8.30 1.15 6.83
CA LEU A 39 7.68 0.20 5.91
C LEU A 39 6.46 0.80 5.19
N LEU A 40 5.62 1.55 5.91
CA LEU A 40 4.48 2.25 5.31
C LEU A 40 4.91 3.34 4.32
N ASN A 41 6.03 4.01 4.54
CA ASN A 41 6.56 4.98 3.58
C ASN A 41 7.16 4.32 2.33
N GLU A 42 7.71 3.11 2.44
CA GLU A 42 8.15 2.30 1.29
C GLU A 42 6.94 1.81 0.47
N ALA A 43 5.89 1.32 1.15
CA ALA A 43 4.61 0.98 0.51
C ALA A 43 3.98 2.21 -0.17
N LEU A 44 3.92 3.36 0.51
CA LEU A 44 3.42 4.61 -0.07
C LEU A 44 4.20 5.01 -1.33
N ALA A 45 5.53 4.85 -1.32
CA ALA A 45 6.34 5.15 -2.50
C ALA A 45 5.99 4.21 -3.67
N THR A 46 5.73 2.94 -3.38
CA THR A 46 5.29 1.93 -4.34
C THR A 46 3.96 2.31 -4.97
N GLU A 47 2.96 2.64 -4.15
CA GLU A 47 1.63 3.08 -4.64
C GLU A 47 1.71 4.32 -5.53
N LEU A 48 2.52 5.31 -5.14
CA LEU A 48 2.71 6.52 -5.94
C LEU A 48 3.38 6.23 -7.29
N ILE A 49 4.31 5.27 -7.36
CA ILE A 49 4.89 4.81 -8.63
C ILE A 49 3.82 4.10 -9.47
N CYS A 50 3.02 3.21 -8.89
CA CYS A 50 1.95 2.51 -9.59
C CYS A 50 0.90 3.49 -10.15
N VAL A 51 0.45 4.50 -9.39
CA VAL A 51 -0.43 5.58 -9.88
C VAL A 51 0.15 6.24 -11.14
N LEU A 52 1.44 6.61 -11.09
CA LEU A 52 2.08 7.31 -12.19
C LEU A 52 2.27 6.41 -13.41
N ARG A 53 2.58 5.13 -13.20
CA ARG A 53 2.78 4.14 -14.26
C ARG A 53 1.47 3.82 -14.96
N TYR A 54 0.42 3.47 -14.21
CA TYR A 54 -0.91 3.23 -14.77
C TYR A 54 -1.46 4.44 -15.52
N LYS A 55 -1.30 5.67 -15.00
CA LYS A 55 -1.70 6.88 -15.75
C LYS A 55 -0.96 7.01 -17.07
N ARG A 56 0.35 6.73 -17.10
CA ARG A 56 1.11 6.75 -18.34
C ARG A 56 0.56 5.69 -19.30
N HIS A 57 0.36 4.46 -18.84
CA HIS A 57 -0.14 3.35 -19.66
C HIS A 57 -1.54 3.64 -20.21
N TYR A 58 -2.45 4.21 -19.40
CA TYR A 58 -3.75 4.69 -19.85
C TYR A 58 -3.64 5.63 -21.05
N PHE A 59 -2.81 6.68 -20.96
CA PHE A 59 -2.66 7.65 -22.06
C PHE A 59 -1.95 7.08 -23.29
N MET A 60 -1.10 6.09 -23.10
CA MET A 60 -0.27 5.51 -24.17
C MET A 60 -0.90 4.26 -24.81
N ALA A 61 -1.98 3.72 -24.24
CA ALA A 61 -2.67 2.55 -24.75
C ALA A 61 -3.20 2.80 -26.18
N GLN A 62 -2.71 2.01 -27.14
CA GLN A 62 -3.08 2.10 -28.55
C GLN A 62 -3.21 0.70 -29.17
N GLY A 63 -4.06 0.58 -30.19
CA GLY A 63 -4.33 -0.68 -30.90
C GLY A 63 -5.78 -1.14 -30.77
N VAL A 64 -6.09 -2.29 -31.36
CA VAL A 64 -7.48 -2.78 -31.51
C VAL A 64 -8.13 -3.11 -30.16
N LYS A 65 -7.36 -3.61 -29.20
CA LYS A 65 -7.82 -3.98 -27.85
C LYS A 65 -7.55 -2.90 -26.78
N ALA A 66 -7.08 -1.72 -27.18
CA ALA A 66 -6.58 -0.71 -26.24
C ALA A 66 -7.66 -0.13 -25.32
N SER A 67 -8.93 -0.09 -25.75
CA SER A 67 -9.99 0.53 -24.95
C SER A 67 -10.30 -0.23 -23.66
N VAL A 68 -10.14 -1.56 -23.66
CA VAL A 68 -10.36 -2.40 -22.47
C VAL A 68 -9.22 -2.18 -21.48
N ALA A 69 -7.99 -2.40 -21.92
CA ALA A 69 -6.81 -2.17 -21.09
C ALA A 69 -6.71 -0.73 -20.56
N ALA A 70 -7.04 0.27 -21.37
CA ALA A 70 -7.05 1.66 -20.93
C ALA A 70 -8.09 1.92 -19.82
N ALA A 71 -9.27 1.30 -19.89
CA ALA A 71 -10.28 1.45 -18.84
C ALA A 71 -9.74 0.89 -17.51
N GLU A 72 -9.18 -0.33 -17.52
CA GLU A 72 -8.58 -0.94 -16.34
C GLU A 72 -7.40 -0.12 -15.79
N PHE A 73 -6.48 0.34 -16.66
CA PHE A 73 -5.38 1.21 -16.23
C PHE A 73 -5.86 2.49 -15.55
N GLN A 74 -6.97 3.07 -16.01
CA GLN A 74 -7.52 4.27 -15.39
C GLN A 74 -8.17 3.98 -14.03
N GLU A 75 -8.83 2.83 -13.91
CA GLU A 75 -9.46 2.35 -12.68
C GLU A 75 -8.40 2.04 -11.62
N HIS A 76 -7.40 1.22 -11.95
CA HIS A 76 -6.31 0.87 -11.05
C HIS A 76 -5.56 2.12 -10.60
N ALA A 77 -5.25 3.07 -11.50
CA ALA A 77 -4.64 4.34 -11.11
C ALA A 77 -5.42 5.13 -10.05
N ALA A 78 -6.75 4.98 -9.98
CA ALA A 78 -7.58 5.61 -8.96
C ALA A 78 -7.60 4.79 -7.65
N GLN A 79 -7.56 3.46 -7.75
CA GLN A 79 -7.43 2.57 -6.59
C GLN A 79 -6.05 2.74 -5.92
N GLU A 80 -4.95 2.77 -6.67
CA GLU A 80 -3.61 3.02 -6.10
C GLU A 80 -3.50 4.39 -5.43
N ALA A 81 -4.20 5.39 -5.95
CA ALA A 81 -4.26 6.70 -5.30
C ALA A 81 -4.99 6.62 -3.95
N THR A 82 -6.03 5.78 -3.86
CA THR A 82 -6.75 5.51 -2.61
C THR A 82 -5.88 4.71 -1.64
N HIS A 83 -5.09 3.74 -2.12
CA HIS A 83 -4.10 3.00 -1.32
C HIS A 83 -3.07 3.96 -0.72
N ALA A 84 -2.49 4.84 -1.54
CA ALA A 84 -1.55 5.87 -1.11
C ALA A 84 -2.16 6.79 -0.02
N ASP A 85 -3.41 7.22 -0.18
CA ASP A 85 -4.09 8.07 0.80
C ASP A 85 -4.29 7.33 2.15
N ASN A 86 -4.71 6.06 2.11
CA ASN A 86 -4.88 5.24 3.31
C ASN A 86 -3.56 5.03 4.06
N LEU A 87 -2.48 4.75 3.34
CA LEU A 87 -1.14 4.60 3.91
C LEU A 87 -0.64 5.91 4.52
N ALA A 88 -0.82 7.03 3.82
CA ALA A 88 -0.43 8.35 4.30
C ALA A 88 -1.19 8.74 5.58
N GLU A 89 -2.50 8.50 5.62
CA GLU A 89 -3.29 8.73 6.83
C GLU A 89 -2.77 7.86 7.98
N ARG A 90 -2.47 6.59 7.72
CA ARG A 90 -1.96 5.69 8.76
C ARG A 90 -0.60 6.12 9.29
N ILE A 91 0.30 6.59 8.43
CA ILE A 91 1.61 7.15 8.84
C ILE A 91 1.42 8.30 9.82
N VAL A 92 0.51 9.24 9.50
CA VAL A 92 0.22 10.40 10.37
C VAL A 92 -0.40 9.97 11.70
N GLN A 93 -1.32 8.99 11.68
CA GLN A 93 -1.92 8.44 12.92
C GLN A 93 -0.88 7.82 13.86
N LEU A 94 0.23 7.30 13.31
CA LEU A 94 1.36 6.77 14.07
C LEU A 94 2.38 7.85 14.47
N GLY A 95 2.14 9.12 14.12
CA GLY A 95 3.02 10.24 14.42
C GLY A 95 4.21 10.38 13.47
N GLY A 96 4.16 9.71 12.30
CA GLY A 96 5.14 9.86 11.23
C GLY A 96 4.75 10.94 10.22
N GLU A 97 5.65 11.18 9.27
CA GLU A 97 5.43 12.08 8.13
C GLU A 97 5.39 11.28 6.82
N PRO A 98 4.30 11.35 6.03
CA PRO A 98 4.21 10.64 4.77
C PRO A 98 5.06 11.33 3.69
N ASN A 99 5.92 10.58 3.01
CA ASN A 99 6.90 11.13 2.09
C ASN A 99 6.45 11.11 0.63
N PHE A 100 5.73 12.16 0.24
CA PHE A 100 5.30 12.43 -1.14
C PHE A 100 6.38 13.08 -2.03
N ASN A 101 7.61 13.24 -1.55
CA ASN A 101 8.65 13.92 -2.32
C ASN A 101 9.01 13.07 -3.55
N PRO A 102 8.87 13.59 -4.79
CA PRO A 102 9.22 12.84 -6.00
C PRO A 102 10.71 12.53 -6.07
N LYS A 103 11.55 13.29 -5.36
CA LYS A 103 12.99 12.99 -5.28
C LYS A 103 13.21 11.70 -4.48
N GLY A 104 13.89 10.74 -5.12
CA GLY A 104 14.17 9.43 -4.55
C GLY A 104 12.91 8.61 -4.33
N LEU A 105 11.84 8.86 -5.10
CA LEU A 105 10.60 8.08 -5.01
C LEU A 105 10.86 6.64 -5.47
N GLU A 106 11.51 6.47 -6.61
CA GLU A 106 11.89 5.16 -7.15
C GLU A 106 12.84 4.40 -6.20
N ASP A 107 13.80 5.09 -5.58
CA ASP A 107 14.72 4.48 -4.60
C ASP A 107 14.01 3.90 -3.35
N ARG A 108 12.83 4.42 -3.01
CA ARG A 108 12.01 3.98 -1.86
C ARG A 108 10.94 2.96 -2.25
N SER A 109 10.60 2.89 -3.53
CA SER A 109 9.56 2.02 -4.06
C SER A 109 10.10 0.59 -4.17
N HIS A 110 9.25 -0.40 -3.94
CA HIS A 110 9.58 -1.79 -4.27
C HIS A 110 9.36 -2.07 -5.76
N ALA A 111 8.40 -1.40 -6.40
CA ALA A 111 8.11 -1.52 -7.82
C ALA A 111 8.85 -0.47 -8.67
N GLU A 112 9.23 -0.83 -9.89
CA GLU A 112 9.92 0.05 -10.82
C GLU A 112 8.94 0.87 -11.67
N TYR A 113 9.40 2.04 -12.15
CA TYR A 113 8.68 2.81 -13.16
C TYR A 113 9.09 2.35 -14.57
N VAL A 114 8.55 1.21 -15.00
CA VAL A 114 8.82 0.71 -16.36
C VAL A 114 7.74 1.21 -17.31
N GLU A 115 8.19 1.80 -18.41
CA GLU A 115 7.34 2.50 -19.36
C GLU A 115 6.54 1.59 -20.32
N GLY A 116 7.16 0.55 -20.86
CA GLY A 116 6.59 -0.21 -21.98
C GLY A 116 6.41 0.62 -23.29
N THR A 117 6.64 -0.04 -24.43
CA THR A 117 6.47 0.55 -25.78
C THR A 117 5.30 -0.03 -26.56
N THR A 118 4.82 -1.22 -26.16
CA THR A 118 3.62 -1.85 -26.73
C THR A 118 2.56 -2.08 -25.66
N LEU A 119 1.30 -2.24 -26.06
CA LEU A 119 0.22 -2.55 -25.12
C LEU A 119 0.52 -3.81 -24.30
N LYS A 120 1.09 -4.83 -24.93
CA LYS A 120 1.50 -6.07 -24.26
C LYS A 120 2.60 -5.85 -23.23
N GLU A 121 3.58 -5.01 -23.54
CA GLU A 121 4.62 -4.63 -22.58
C GLU A 121 4.01 -3.87 -21.40
N MET A 122 3.16 -2.87 -21.63
CA MET A 122 2.51 -2.10 -20.55
C MET A 122 1.76 -3.01 -19.57
N VAL A 123 0.88 -3.89 -20.08
CA VAL A 123 0.14 -4.86 -19.25
C VAL A 123 1.10 -5.82 -18.52
N THR A 124 2.19 -6.23 -19.17
CA THR A 124 3.18 -7.11 -18.53
C THR A 124 3.88 -6.41 -17.37
N GLU A 125 4.28 -5.15 -17.54
CA GLU A 125 4.97 -4.38 -16.50
C GLU A 125 4.04 -4.03 -15.34
N ASP A 126 2.76 -3.74 -15.60
CA ASP A 126 1.76 -3.57 -14.54
C ASP A 126 1.57 -4.87 -13.75
N LEU A 127 1.40 -6.01 -14.44
CA LEU A 127 1.32 -7.32 -13.76
C LEU A 127 2.57 -7.65 -12.94
N VAL A 128 3.76 -7.30 -13.43
CA VAL A 128 5.02 -7.51 -12.69
C VAL A 128 5.02 -6.67 -11.41
N ALA A 129 4.61 -5.42 -11.49
CA ALA A 129 4.53 -4.54 -10.34
C ALA A 129 3.50 -4.99 -9.30
N GLU A 130 2.32 -5.45 -9.72
CA GLU A 130 1.32 -5.96 -8.76
C GLU A 130 1.81 -7.20 -8.03
N ARG A 131 2.54 -8.07 -8.73
CA ARG A 131 3.15 -9.23 -8.08
C ARG A 131 4.22 -8.84 -7.05
N ILE A 132 4.97 -7.77 -7.31
CA ILE A 132 5.93 -7.21 -6.34
C ILE A 132 5.18 -6.62 -5.14
N ALA A 133 4.12 -5.84 -5.38
CA ALA A 133 3.30 -5.25 -4.33
C ALA A 133 2.66 -6.33 -3.43
N ILE A 134 2.06 -7.36 -4.04
CA ILE A 134 1.47 -8.51 -3.33
C ILE A 134 2.47 -9.18 -2.39
N ASP A 135 3.66 -9.51 -2.88
CA ASP A 135 4.67 -10.19 -2.05
C ASP A 135 5.19 -9.25 -0.95
N SER A 136 5.39 -7.97 -1.24
CA SER A 136 5.78 -6.95 -0.25
C SER A 136 4.73 -6.82 0.86
N TYR A 137 3.45 -6.67 0.51
CA TYR A 137 2.35 -6.55 1.48
C TYR A 137 2.25 -7.80 2.36
N ARG A 138 2.37 -9.00 1.79
CA ARG A 138 2.39 -10.25 2.57
C ARG A 138 3.52 -10.27 3.59
N GLU A 139 4.72 -9.85 3.22
CA GLU A 139 5.87 -9.78 4.13
C GLU A 139 5.64 -8.76 5.25
N ILE A 140 5.13 -7.57 4.93
CA ILE A 140 4.84 -6.52 5.93
C ILE A 140 3.72 -6.96 6.89
N ILE A 141 2.64 -7.56 6.38
CA ILE A 141 1.54 -8.11 7.18
C ILE A 141 2.06 -9.17 8.15
N GLN A 142 2.91 -10.09 7.66
CA GLN A 142 3.53 -11.11 8.50
C GLN A 142 4.44 -10.51 9.57
N TYR A 143 5.21 -9.46 9.22
CA TYR A 143 6.07 -8.74 10.16
C TYR A 143 5.27 -8.07 11.29
N ILE A 144 4.16 -7.40 10.95
CA ILE A 144 3.28 -6.74 11.93
C ILE A 144 2.65 -7.75 12.90
N GLY A 145 2.15 -8.88 12.37
CA GLY A 145 1.45 -9.90 13.15
C GLY A 145 0.27 -9.31 13.93
N ASP A 146 0.24 -9.54 15.24
CA ASP A 146 -0.86 -9.07 16.12
C ASP A 146 -0.53 -7.76 16.86
N LYS A 147 0.62 -7.14 16.58
CA LYS A 147 1.12 -5.99 17.35
C LYS A 147 0.48 -4.66 16.94
N ASP A 148 0.05 -4.56 15.68
CA ASP A 148 -0.68 -3.41 15.13
C ASP A 148 -1.85 -3.88 14.24
N PRO A 149 -2.98 -4.26 14.85
CA PRO A 149 -4.11 -4.83 14.11
C PRO A 149 -4.76 -3.84 13.14
N THR A 150 -4.65 -2.52 13.39
CA THR A 150 -5.21 -1.51 12.49
C THR A 150 -4.38 -1.38 11.23
N THR A 151 -3.05 -1.29 11.35
CA THR A 151 -2.17 -1.27 10.17
C THR A 151 -2.31 -2.57 9.39
N ARG A 152 -2.28 -3.72 10.08
CA ARG A 152 -2.45 -5.02 9.43
C ARG A 152 -3.72 -5.09 8.59
N ARG A 153 -4.88 -4.69 9.13
CA ARG A 153 -6.14 -4.71 8.39
C ARG A 153 -6.10 -3.82 7.14
N ILE A 154 -5.54 -2.60 7.25
CA ILE A 154 -5.39 -1.70 6.10
C ILE A 154 -4.57 -2.37 5.00
N LEU A 155 -3.46 -3.02 5.36
CA LEU A 155 -2.61 -3.71 4.39
C LEU A 155 -3.26 -4.98 3.82
N GLU A 156 -4.05 -5.71 4.61
CA GLU A 156 -4.84 -6.85 4.12
C GLU A 156 -5.91 -6.41 3.12
N ASP A 157 -6.54 -5.25 3.33
CA ASP A 157 -7.53 -4.66 2.42
C ASP A 157 -6.88 -4.18 1.10
N ILE A 158 -5.67 -3.61 1.16
CA ILE A 158 -4.89 -3.23 -0.03
C ILE A 158 -4.43 -4.48 -0.78
N LEU A 159 -3.82 -5.45 -0.09
CA LEU A 159 -3.38 -6.72 -0.67
C LEU A 159 -4.50 -7.43 -1.47
N ALA A 160 -5.72 -7.42 -0.94
CA ALA A 160 -6.85 -8.04 -1.62
C ALA A 160 -7.18 -7.35 -2.97
N GLN A 161 -7.04 -6.02 -3.05
CA GLN A 161 -7.19 -5.27 -4.31
C GLN A 161 -6.00 -5.49 -5.24
N GLU A 162 -4.76 -5.58 -4.74
CA GLU A 162 -3.61 -5.89 -5.60
C GLU A 162 -3.71 -7.28 -6.24
N GLU A 163 -4.26 -8.26 -5.51
CA GLU A 163 -4.55 -9.59 -6.03
C GLU A 163 -5.61 -9.57 -7.14
N GLU A 164 -6.61 -8.67 -7.04
CA GLU A 164 -7.61 -8.41 -8.09
C GLU A 164 -6.96 -7.74 -9.31
N HIS A 165 -6.18 -6.66 -9.10
CA HIS A 165 -5.47 -5.97 -10.17
C HIS A 165 -4.56 -6.93 -10.97
N ALA A 166 -3.86 -7.83 -10.28
CA ALA A 166 -3.01 -8.82 -10.91
C ALA A 166 -3.80 -9.85 -11.74
N ASP A 167 -5.00 -10.25 -11.32
CA ASP A 167 -5.87 -11.15 -12.08
C ASP A 167 -6.35 -10.46 -13.36
N ASP A 168 -6.82 -9.21 -13.26
CA ASP A 168 -7.27 -8.41 -14.41
C ASP A 168 -6.16 -8.21 -15.45
N MET A 169 -4.95 -7.88 -15.00
CA MET A 169 -3.80 -7.74 -15.89
C MET A 169 -3.40 -9.08 -16.54
N ALA A 170 -3.50 -10.19 -15.81
CA ALA A 170 -3.22 -11.52 -16.35
C ALA A 170 -4.24 -11.92 -17.41
N ASP A 171 -5.53 -11.65 -17.18
CA ASP A 171 -6.61 -11.90 -18.12
C ASP A 171 -6.44 -11.07 -19.40
N ILE A 172 -6.19 -9.77 -19.26
CA ILE A 172 -5.89 -8.90 -20.41
C ILE A 172 -4.67 -9.43 -21.18
N LEU A 173 -3.59 -9.80 -20.49
CA LEU A 173 -2.37 -10.30 -21.12
C LEU A 173 -2.61 -11.58 -21.91
N SER A 174 -3.46 -12.47 -21.39
CA SER A 174 -3.84 -13.73 -22.06
C SER A 174 -4.59 -13.49 -23.37
N ASP A 175 -5.34 -12.39 -23.42
CA ASP A 175 -6.12 -11.97 -24.58
C ASP A 175 -5.31 -11.20 -25.64
N LEU A 176 -4.11 -10.71 -25.33
CA LEU A 176 -3.23 -9.94 -26.24
C LEU A 176 -2.31 -10.79 -27.13
#